data_AF-A0A537KE33-F1
#
_entry.id   AF-A0A537KE33-F1
#
_cell.length_a   1.000
_cell.length_b   1.000
_cell.length_c   1.000
_cell.angle_alpha   90.00
_cell.angle_beta   90.00
_cell.angle_gamma   90.00
#
_symmetry.space_group_name_H-M   'P 1'
#
loop_
_entity.id
_entity.type
_entity.pdbx_description
1 polymer ?
#
loop_
_entity_poly.entity_id
_entity_poly.type
_entity_poly.pdbx_seq_one_letter_code
_entity_poly.pdbx_strand_id
1 'polypeptide(L)'
;MIALLAALLIVTVISIALVGMMDTDLSHASIQFAVARSFYIAQAGLAEAAVQASAAADPAAYTTPDEGVTASFGSGRFTYWVDAGPAAGCGPGLKTLESHGEADVLGRTIGARVRGCAVGGAPFLAALFGVGPVQFRGRASRVYLAPYQVGTPGGGGNLGSFAEINFADADTRVNALSETTTDMVTLRDGTFADYQLFGFPTAPEYNADPEADPTPWISSAFGDLIKARSATDVIPNRCGTDRACVTVGDNITDVPGISALRGANYLRHVYLKDIREETLPRIALDPATLRAWAAQNIANAALNRAAHVRDVPTSDKTDSVYTRIQFYQLLFYLRLHPQPQQFLQGPIYVDGSFEFLSSVGTAQALGSVPGNVTLAVAGDVIIDSRIAVTLRHDLSTVAGLRTPGILVLGSPHPVDRPKETCGGQHVTGSGRLVLCGGSTLTVDGLVYTQDGMAVEPGALVDQVGAMYHNNRGTPNPSFMTQDATVVLRFEPLALSALGTGIAMLSWQQVP
;
A
#
# COMPACT_ATOMS: atom_id res chain seq x y z
N MET A 1 46.74 44.71 -54.57
CA MET A 1 47.40 44.43 -53.27
C MET A 1 46.48 44.70 -52.08
N ILE A 2 45.91 45.91 -51.94
CA ILE A 2 44.96 46.25 -50.85
C ILE A 2 43.72 45.34 -50.85
N ALA A 3 43.13 45.07 -52.01
CA ALA A 3 41.97 44.18 -52.12
C ALA A 3 42.28 42.73 -51.68
N LEU A 4 43.52 42.26 -51.89
CA LEU A 4 43.97 40.93 -51.49
C LEU A 4 44.13 40.84 -49.96
N LEU A 5 44.73 41.87 -49.36
CA LEU A 5 44.88 42.00 -47.90
C LEU A 5 43.52 42.12 -47.20
N ALA A 6 42.58 42.86 -47.78
CA ALA A 6 41.22 42.97 -47.25
C ALA A 6 40.48 41.63 -47.28
N ALA A 7 40.58 40.89 -48.39
CA ALA A 7 40.00 39.55 -48.50
C ALA A 7 40.61 38.57 -47.48
N LEU A 8 41.93 38.61 -47.31
CA LEU A 8 42.64 37.77 -46.34
C LEU A 8 42.18 38.10 -44.91
N LEU A 9 42.11 39.38 -44.54
CA LEU A 9 41.63 39.81 -43.21
C LEU A 9 40.20 39.35 -42.93
N ILE A 10 39.29 39.51 -43.91
CA ILE A 10 37.89 39.10 -43.78
C ILE A 10 37.80 37.58 -43.56
N VAL A 11 38.53 36.78 -44.33
CA VAL A 11 38.54 35.32 -44.19
C VAL A 11 39.10 34.90 -42.83
N THR A 12 40.17 35.55 -42.33
CA THR A 12 40.75 35.24 -41.02
C THR A 12 39.79 35.60 -39.89
N VAL A 13 39.13 36.76 -39.95
CA VAL A 13 38.15 37.19 -38.93
C VAL A 13 36.94 36.26 -38.90
N ILE A 14 36.41 35.88 -40.08
CA ILE A 14 35.31 34.92 -40.18
C ILE A 14 35.72 33.55 -39.63
N SER A 15 36.92 33.07 -39.96
CA SER A 15 37.41 31.77 -39.51
C SER A 15 37.63 31.73 -37.99
N ILE A 16 38.22 32.78 -37.40
CA ILE A 16 38.40 32.89 -35.95
C ILE A 16 37.05 32.99 -35.23
N ALA A 17 36.10 33.74 -35.78
CA ALA A 17 34.74 33.83 -35.22
C ALA A 17 33.99 32.49 -35.29
N LEU A 18 34.13 31.73 -36.38
CA LEU A 18 33.57 30.38 -36.53
C LEU A 18 34.19 29.38 -35.56
N VAL A 19 35.51 29.40 -35.38
CA VAL A 19 36.18 28.57 -34.37
C VAL A 19 35.69 28.93 -32.97
N GLY A 20 35.56 30.23 -32.65
CA GLY A 20 35.02 30.67 -31.36
C GLY A 20 33.57 30.23 -31.12
N MET A 21 32.71 30.29 -32.14
CA MET A 21 31.33 29.78 -32.04
C MET A 21 31.30 28.26 -31.85
N MET A 22 32.09 27.49 -32.61
CA MET A 22 32.16 26.04 -32.47
C MET A 22 32.69 25.60 -31.10
N ASP A 23 33.67 26.31 -30.53
CA ASP A 23 34.20 26.02 -29.19
C ASP A 23 33.17 26.37 -28.09
N THR A 24 32.36 27.41 -28.32
CA THR A 24 31.23 27.77 -27.44
C THR A 24 30.10 26.73 -27.50
N ASP A 25 29.78 26.21 -28.69
CA ASP A 25 28.77 25.15 -28.86
C ASP A 25 29.23 23.81 -28.29
N LEU A 26 30.50 23.45 -28.49
CA LEU A 26 31.11 22.25 -27.90
C LEU A 26 31.14 22.34 -26.37
N SER A 27 31.48 23.51 -25.82
CA SER A 27 31.47 23.72 -24.37
C SER A 27 30.05 23.68 -23.80
N HIS A 28 29.06 24.30 -24.43
CA HIS A 28 27.65 24.21 -24.01
C HIS A 28 27.11 22.77 -24.07
N ALA A 29 27.35 22.03 -25.17
CA ALA A 29 26.94 20.64 -25.29
C ALA A 29 27.63 19.75 -24.24
N SER A 30 28.93 19.98 -23.97
CA SER A 30 29.67 19.25 -22.95
C SER A 30 29.15 19.51 -21.53
N ILE A 31 28.74 20.75 -21.23
CA ILE A 31 28.14 21.12 -19.94
C ILE A 31 26.76 20.49 -19.80
N GLN A 32 25.90 20.56 -20.83
CA GLN A 32 24.58 19.91 -20.82
C GLN A 32 24.69 18.40 -20.62
N PHE A 33 25.64 17.76 -21.31
CA PHE A 33 25.92 16.34 -21.13
C PHE A 33 26.39 16.02 -19.71
N ALA A 34 27.29 16.82 -19.15
CA ALA A 34 27.78 16.65 -17.79
C ALA A 34 26.69 16.88 -16.73
N VAL A 35 25.75 17.80 -16.95
CA VAL A 35 24.56 17.99 -16.10
C VAL A 35 23.63 16.78 -16.18
N ALA A 36 23.26 16.32 -17.38
CA ALA A 36 22.42 15.12 -17.54
C ALA A 36 23.09 13.88 -16.90
N ARG A 37 24.41 13.80 -17.02
CA ARG A 37 25.21 12.74 -16.43
C ARG A 37 25.27 12.82 -14.91
N SER A 38 25.48 14.00 -14.34
CA SER A 38 25.46 14.17 -12.87
C SER A 38 24.08 13.83 -12.30
N PHE A 39 22.99 14.15 -13.01
CA PHE A 39 21.64 13.68 -12.65
C PHE A 39 21.50 12.17 -12.65
N TYR A 40 21.99 11.51 -13.70
CA TYR A 40 21.96 10.05 -13.79
C TYR A 40 22.78 9.40 -12.65
N ILE A 41 23.95 9.95 -12.33
CA ILE A 41 24.80 9.51 -11.21
C ILE A 41 24.09 9.74 -9.87
N ALA A 42 23.41 10.88 -9.69
CA ALA A 42 22.64 11.18 -8.49
C ALA A 42 21.44 10.23 -8.33
N GLN A 43 20.74 9.89 -9.41
CA GLN A 43 19.69 8.87 -9.38
C GLN A 43 20.22 7.48 -9.03
N ALA A 44 21.40 7.11 -9.53
CA ALA A 44 22.06 5.87 -9.15
C ALA A 44 22.39 5.85 -7.65
N GLY A 45 22.88 6.97 -7.10
CA GLY A 45 23.12 7.09 -5.66
C GLY A 45 21.85 7.08 -4.81
N LEU A 46 20.73 7.62 -5.33
CA LEU A 46 19.42 7.50 -4.68
C LEU A 46 18.92 6.05 -4.65
N ALA A 47 19.15 5.30 -5.73
CA ALA A 47 18.85 3.87 -5.80
C ALA A 47 19.75 3.07 -4.83
N GLU A 48 21.04 3.40 -4.75
CA GLU A 48 21.97 2.78 -3.80
C GLU A 48 21.54 3.04 -2.35
N ALA A 49 21.15 4.27 -2.03
CA ALA A 49 20.62 4.62 -0.71
C ALA A 49 19.41 3.75 -0.33
N ALA A 50 18.47 3.56 -1.28
CA ALA A 50 17.32 2.69 -1.09
C ALA A 50 17.73 1.22 -0.90
N VAL A 51 18.68 0.72 -1.69
CA VAL A 51 19.20 -0.66 -1.58
C VAL A 51 19.83 -0.90 -0.21
N GLN A 52 20.75 -0.03 0.22
CA GLN A 52 21.46 -0.17 1.49
C GLN A 52 20.51 -0.09 2.68
N ALA A 53 19.56 0.85 2.62
CA ALA A 53 18.58 1.00 3.68
C ALA A 53 17.55 -0.16 3.67
N SER A 54 17.22 -0.73 2.51
CA SER A 54 16.39 -1.95 2.43
C SER A 54 17.10 -3.21 2.95
N ALA A 55 18.44 -3.26 2.82
CA ALA A 55 19.26 -4.38 3.26
C ALA A 55 19.60 -4.34 4.77
N ALA A 56 19.30 -3.23 5.44
CA ALA A 56 19.49 -3.09 6.87
C ALA A 56 18.59 -4.05 7.67
N ALA A 57 19.03 -4.44 8.86
CA ALA A 57 18.25 -5.28 9.77
C ALA A 57 16.93 -4.61 10.21
N ASP A 58 16.94 -3.28 10.31
CA ASP A 58 15.75 -2.45 10.53
C ASP A 58 15.75 -1.31 9.50
N PRO A 59 15.07 -1.48 8.35
CA PRO A 59 14.98 -0.46 7.31
C PRO A 59 14.31 0.84 7.78
N ALA A 60 13.44 0.77 8.79
CA ALA A 60 12.79 1.96 9.34
C ALA A 60 13.71 2.74 10.28
N ALA A 61 14.63 2.08 10.99
CA ALA A 61 15.62 2.74 11.84
C ALA A 61 16.95 3.09 11.14
N TYR A 62 17.19 2.57 9.92
CA TYR A 62 18.44 2.80 9.21
C TYR A 62 18.70 4.28 8.90
N THR A 63 19.90 4.77 9.25
CA THR A 63 20.40 6.11 8.90
C THR A 63 21.86 6.00 8.44
N THR A 64 22.32 6.97 7.64
CA THR A 64 23.74 7.10 7.29
C THR A 64 24.48 8.05 8.25
N PRO A 65 25.83 8.10 8.20
CA PRO A 65 26.59 9.19 8.83
C PRO A 65 26.24 10.57 8.22
N ASP A 66 26.52 11.64 8.96
CA ASP A 66 26.26 13.03 8.53
C ASP A 66 27.10 13.43 7.31
N GLU A 67 28.33 12.93 7.19
CA GLU A 67 29.19 13.13 6.01
C GLU A 67 28.67 12.41 4.75
N GLY A 68 27.73 11.48 4.89
CA GLY A 68 27.21 10.66 3.81
C GLY A 68 28.17 9.55 3.37
N VAL A 69 27.67 8.64 2.53
CA VAL A 69 28.45 7.54 1.99
C VAL A 69 28.79 7.83 0.54
N THR A 70 30.08 7.83 0.20
CA THR A 70 30.56 8.15 -1.15
C THR A 70 31.02 6.90 -1.89
N ALA A 71 30.54 6.73 -3.12
CA ALA A 71 30.91 5.62 -4.01
C ALA A 71 31.21 6.12 -5.43
N SER A 72 32.07 5.40 -6.14
CA SER A 72 32.33 5.64 -7.55
C SER A 72 31.25 5.02 -8.43
N PHE A 73 30.88 5.71 -9.51
CA PHE A 73 29.90 5.22 -10.49
C PHE A 73 30.29 5.66 -11.90
N GLY A 74 30.67 4.68 -12.73
CA GLY A 74 31.25 4.96 -14.04
C GLY A 74 32.54 5.78 -13.91
N SER A 75 32.56 7.00 -14.48
CA SER A 75 33.70 7.93 -14.36
C SER A 75 33.38 9.15 -13.48
N GLY A 76 32.38 9.05 -12.62
CA GLY A 76 32.05 10.05 -11.61
C GLY A 76 31.89 9.40 -10.25
N ARG A 77 31.31 10.14 -9.31
CA ARG A 77 31.01 9.64 -7.95
C ARG A 77 29.68 10.19 -7.48
N PHE A 78 29.05 9.48 -6.55
CA PHE A 78 27.92 10.01 -5.81
C PHE A 78 28.20 9.93 -4.31
N THR A 79 27.63 10.86 -3.57
CA THR A 79 27.47 10.78 -2.13
C THR A 79 25.98 10.66 -1.83
N TYR A 80 25.59 9.75 -0.93
CA TYR A 80 24.19 9.61 -0.52
C TYR A 80 24.02 9.69 0.98
N TRP A 81 22.81 10.07 1.39
CA TRP A 81 22.37 10.22 2.78
C TRP A 81 20.99 9.58 2.98
N VAL A 82 20.77 9.01 4.15
CA VAL A 82 19.46 8.50 4.62
C VAL A 82 19.19 9.08 6.00
N ASP A 83 18.16 9.94 6.10
CA ASP A 83 17.75 10.65 7.32
C ASP A 83 18.89 11.35 8.10
N ALA A 84 19.95 11.75 7.39
CA ALA A 84 21.15 12.36 7.96
C ALA A 84 21.73 13.43 7.02
N GLY A 85 22.63 14.27 7.53
CA GLY A 85 23.21 15.36 6.73
C GLY A 85 22.15 16.29 6.14
N PRO A 86 22.19 16.63 4.84
CA PRO A 86 21.19 17.49 4.19
C PRO A 86 19.83 16.81 3.95
N ALA A 87 19.71 15.50 4.20
CA ALA A 87 18.50 14.72 3.99
C ALA A 87 17.46 14.99 5.08
N ALA A 88 16.81 16.15 5.02
CA ALA A 88 15.64 16.48 5.84
C ALA A 88 14.53 17.04 4.95
N GLY A 89 13.27 16.66 5.22
CA GLY A 89 12.11 17.37 4.64
C GLY A 89 10.96 16.52 4.12
N CYS A 90 11.01 15.18 4.20
CA CYS A 90 9.87 14.34 3.79
C CYS A 90 8.73 14.30 4.82
N GLY A 91 8.93 14.84 6.03
CA GLY A 91 7.91 14.87 7.07
C GLY A 91 7.98 13.66 8.01
N PRO A 92 7.14 13.65 9.07
CA PRO A 92 7.18 12.62 10.09
C PRO A 92 6.83 11.24 9.52
N GLY A 93 7.67 10.24 9.78
CA GLY A 93 7.46 8.85 9.35
C GLY A 93 7.96 8.45 7.98
N LEU A 94 8.46 9.41 7.21
CA LEU A 94 9.05 9.14 5.92
C LEU A 94 10.57 9.21 6.01
N LYS A 95 11.20 8.26 5.34
CA LYS A 95 12.64 8.25 5.05
C LYS A 95 12.92 9.34 4.03
N THR A 96 13.85 10.22 4.35
CA THR A 96 14.45 11.15 3.39
C THR A 96 15.74 10.53 2.86
N LEU A 97 15.73 10.21 1.58
CA LEU A 97 16.88 9.70 0.84
C LEU A 97 17.41 10.87 0.01
N GLU A 98 18.69 11.20 0.09
CA GLU A 98 19.30 12.25 -0.74
C GLU A 98 20.55 11.71 -1.41
N SER A 99 20.80 12.13 -2.65
CA SER A 99 22.04 11.83 -3.34
C SER A 99 22.55 13.01 -4.13
N HIS A 100 23.85 13.25 -4.04
CA HIS A 100 24.59 14.23 -4.81
C HIS A 100 25.54 13.48 -5.76
N GLY A 101 25.27 13.58 -7.06
CA GLY A 101 26.10 13.00 -8.11
C GLY A 101 27.03 14.04 -8.73
N GLU A 102 28.28 13.67 -8.94
CA GLU A 102 29.33 14.52 -9.50
C GLU A 102 29.90 13.91 -10.78
N ALA A 103 29.98 14.72 -11.84
CA ALA A 103 30.61 14.37 -13.10
C ALA A 103 31.69 15.39 -13.48
N ASP A 104 32.88 14.90 -13.83
CA ASP A 104 33.97 15.75 -14.27
C ASP A 104 33.90 16.02 -15.78
N VAL A 105 34.05 17.29 -16.17
CA VAL A 105 34.12 17.74 -17.56
C VAL A 105 35.07 18.93 -17.67
N LEU A 106 36.04 18.87 -18.59
CA LEU A 106 36.97 19.98 -18.88
C LEU A 106 37.66 20.58 -17.64
N GLY A 107 38.04 19.73 -16.67
CA GLY A 107 38.69 20.16 -15.42
C GLY A 107 37.76 20.83 -14.40
N ARG A 108 36.44 20.78 -14.61
CA ARG A 108 35.40 21.23 -13.68
C ARG A 108 34.54 20.05 -13.23
N THR A 109 34.11 20.08 -11.98
CA THR A 109 33.16 19.10 -11.44
C THR A 109 31.77 19.72 -11.44
N ILE A 110 30.81 19.06 -12.09
CA ILE A 110 29.40 19.45 -12.10
C ILE A 110 28.62 18.51 -11.19
N GLY A 111 27.95 19.10 -10.21
CA GLY A 111 27.09 18.40 -9.25
C GLY A 111 25.62 18.45 -9.65
N ALA A 112 24.87 17.41 -9.33
CA ALA A 112 23.42 17.40 -9.33
C ALA A 112 22.92 16.67 -8.10
N ARG A 113 21.82 17.16 -7.52
CA ARG A 113 21.30 16.63 -6.27
C ARG A 113 19.84 16.24 -6.42
N VAL A 114 19.52 15.07 -5.92
CA VAL A 114 18.16 14.51 -5.94
C VAL A 114 17.77 14.07 -4.55
N ARG A 115 16.49 14.23 -4.22
CA ARG A 115 15.90 13.83 -2.96
C ARG A 115 14.69 12.96 -3.21
N GLY A 116 14.64 11.82 -2.55
CA GLY A 116 13.52 10.90 -2.51
C GLY A 116 12.84 10.88 -1.14
N CYS A 117 11.52 10.73 -1.13
CA CYS A 117 10.75 10.40 0.05
C CYS A 117 10.30 8.95 -0.04
N ALA A 118 10.51 8.18 1.03
CA ALA A 118 10.21 6.76 1.03
C ALA A 118 9.59 6.30 2.35
N VAL A 119 8.93 5.15 2.33
CA VAL A 119 8.45 4.46 3.52
C VAL A 119 9.44 3.37 3.90
N GLY A 120 9.94 3.42 5.13
CA GLY A 120 10.75 2.35 5.71
C GLY A 120 9.86 1.17 6.18
N GLY A 121 10.33 -0.06 5.95
CA GLY A 121 9.62 -1.27 6.35
C GLY A 121 8.52 -1.73 5.38
N ALA A 122 8.33 -1.02 4.27
CA ALA A 122 7.40 -1.40 3.20
C ALA A 122 8.20 -1.86 1.97
N PRO A 123 8.05 -3.11 1.51
CA PRO A 123 8.81 -3.59 0.35
C PRO A 123 8.13 -3.27 -0.98
N PHE A 124 6.88 -2.79 -0.95
CA PHE A 124 6.12 -2.35 -2.13
C PHE A 124 4.99 -1.42 -1.72
N LEU A 125 4.33 -0.80 -2.70
CA LEU A 125 3.17 0.08 -2.51
C LEU A 125 1.96 -0.54 -3.19
N ALA A 126 1.07 -1.17 -2.41
CA ALA A 126 -0.24 -1.56 -2.88
C ALA A 126 -1.27 -1.37 -1.77
N ALA A 127 -2.45 -0.88 -2.15
CA ALA A 127 -3.58 -0.77 -1.25
C ALA A 127 -4.20 -2.14 -0.96
N LEU A 128 -4.21 -3.03 -1.97
CA LEU A 128 -4.65 -4.40 -1.81
C LEU A 128 -3.69 -5.36 -2.51
N PHE A 129 -3.18 -6.31 -1.75
CA PHE A 129 -2.23 -7.29 -2.25
C PHE A 129 -2.49 -8.71 -1.77
N GLY A 130 -2.41 -9.69 -2.68
CA GLY A 130 -2.58 -11.11 -2.38
C GLY A 130 -1.43 -12.00 -2.87
N VAL A 131 -0.97 -12.93 -2.02
CA VAL A 131 0.02 -13.97 -2.38
C VAL A 131 -0.53 -15.03 -3.34
N GLY A 132 -1.83 -15.27 -3.31
CA GLY A 132 -2.52 -16.10 -4.27
C GLY A 132 -3.63 -15.31 -4.95
N PRO A 133 -4.69 -15.98 -5.45
CA PRO A 133 -5.71 -15.33 -6.24
C PRO A 133 -6.41 -14.20 -5.48
N VAL A 134 -6.54 -13.05 -6.13
CA VAL A 134 -7.41 -11.94 -5.73
C VAL A 134 -8.66 -12.01 -6.60
N GLN A 135 -9.82 -12.17 -5.98
CA GLN A 135 -11.06 -12.50 -6.69
C GLN A 135 -12.17 -11.50 -6.39
N PHE A 136 -12.88 -11.12 -7.44
CA PHE A 136 -14.06 -10.27 -7.38
C PHE A 136 -15.21 -11.04 -8.02
N ARG A 137 -16.29 -11.25 -7.26
CA ARG A 137 -17.45 -12.06 -7.66
C ARG A 137 -18.74 -11.29 -7.46
N GLY A 138 -19.75 -11.61 -8.25
CA GLY A 138 -21.07 -10.99 -8.16
C GLY A 138 -21.13 -9.62 -8.84
N ARG A 139 -22.25 -9.36 -9.51
CA ARG A 139 -22.49 -8.14 -10.31
C ARG A 139 -22.52 -6.86 -9.48
N ALA A 140 -22.77 -6.96 -8.17
CA ALA A 140 -22.82 -5.83 -7.27
C ALA A 140 -21.49 -5.57 -6.53
N SER A 141 -20.45 -6.36 -6.79
CA SER A 141 -19.15 -6.20 -6.13
C SER A 141 -18.45 -4.91 -6.55
N ARG A 142 -17.97 -4.17 -5.55
CA ARG A 142 -17.34 -2.86 -5.70
C ARG A 142 -16.07 -2.78 -4.85
N VAL A 143 -14.96 -2.40 -5.48
CA VAL A 143 -13.73 -2.03 -4.77
C VAL A 143 -13.29 -0.64 -5.18
N TYR A 144 -13.12 0.24 -4.21
CA TYR A 144 -12.64 1.60 -4.39
C TYR A 144 -11.27 1.74 -3.75
N LEU A 145 -10.30 2.17 -4.53
CA LEU A 145 -8.91 2.43 -4.17
C LEU A 145 -8.67 3.93 -4.38
N ALA A 146 -8.34 4.63 -3.31
CA ALA A 146 -8.18 6.07 -3.33
C ALA A 146 -7.00 6.48 -2.43
N PRO A 147 -6.28 7.57 -2.70
CA PRO A 147 -5.29 8.07 -1.75
C PRO A 147 -5.97 8.58 -0.47
N TYR A 148 -5.38 8.37 0.71
CA TYR A 148 -5.94 8.87 1.96
C TYR A 148 -5.83 10.41 2.11
N GLN A 149 -4.79 11.03 1.54
CA GLN A 149 -4.62 12.48 1.53
C GLN A 149 -4.16 12.99 0.16
N VAL A 150 -4.68 14.16 -0.22
CA VAL A 150 -4.29 14.85 -1.46
C VAL A 150 -2.84 15.31 -1.33
N GLY A 151 -1.96 14.85 -2.21
CA GLY A 151 -0.55 15.23 -2.19
C GLY A 151 0.38 14.31 -1.40
N THR A 152 -0.10 13.19 -0.86
CA THR A 152 0.81 12.12 -0.41
C THR A 152 1.60 11.64 -1.62
N PRO A 153 2.95 11.66 -1.58
CA PRO A 153 3.74 11.12 -2.67
C PRO A 153 3.40 9.63 -2.85
N GLY A 154 3.16 9.17 -4.08
CA GLY A 154 2.89 7.75 -4.37
C GLY A 154 1.72 7.42 -5.31
N GLY A 155 0.89 8.39 -5.72
CA GLY A 155 -0.26 8.11 -6.59
C GLY A 155 -1.37 7.29 -5.89
N GLY A 156 -2.40 6.91 -6.64
CA GLY A 156 -3.51 6.08 -6.12
C GLY A 156 -3.07 4.71 -5.62
N GLY A 157 -3.91 4.08 -4.81
CA GLY A 157 -3.63 2.74 -4.26
C GLY A 157 -3.56 1.67 -5.34
N ASN A 158 -2.43 0.98 -5.48
CA ASN A 158 -2.27 -0.11 -6.44
C ASN A 158 -2.99 -1.40 -5.98
N LEU A 159 -3.37 -2.24 -6.95
CA LEU A 159 -3.96 -3.56 -6.75
C LEU A 159 -3.02 -4.63 -7.31
N GLY A 160 -2.71 -5.68 -6.55
CA GLY A 160 -1.81 -6.72 -7.05
C GLY A 160 -2.07 -8.14 -6.55
N SER A 161 -1.59 -9.11 -7.32
CA SER A 161 -1.52 -10.52 -6.93
C SER A 161 -0.26 -11.19 -7.48
N PHE A 162 0.22 -12.21 -6.79
CA PHE A 162 1.28 -13.12 -7.22
C PHE A 162 0.77 -14.29 -8.09
N ALA A 163 -0.50 -14.68 -7.98
CA ALA A 163 -1.06 -15.81 -8.73
C ALA A 163 -2.02 -15.34 -9.83
N GLU A 164 -3.14 -14.73 -9.44
CA GLU A 164 -4.20 -14.37 -10.39
C GLU A 164 -5.03 -13.20 -9.87
N ILE A 165 -5.48 -12.34 -10.77
CA ILE A 165 -6.50 -11.32 -10.52
C ILE A 165 -7.73 -11.72 -11.31
N ASN A 166 -8.77 -12.16 -10.62
CA ASN A 166 -9.96 -12.75 -11.22
C ASN A 166 -11.18 -11.83 -11.04
N PHE A 167 -11.68 -11.32 -12.16
CA PHE A 167 -12.97 -10.67 -12.26
C PHE A 167 -14.00 -11.70 -12.75
N ALA A 168 -14.64 -12.39 -11.81
CA ALA A 168 -15.53 -13.50 -12.15
C ALA A 168 -16.76 -13.04 -12.97
N ASP A 169 -17.16 -11.79 -12.81
CA ASP A 169 -18.29 -11.19 -13.53
C ASP A 169 -17.84 -9.93 -14.30
N ALA A 170 -18.32 -9.77 -15.53
CA ALA A 170 -18.03 -8.61 -16.39
C ALA A 170 -18.53 -7.26 -15.82
N ASP A 171 -19.49 -7.31 -14.89
CA ASP A 171 -20.09 -6.15 -14.22
C ASP A 171 -19.38 -5.74 -12.92
N THR A 172 -18.32 -6.46 -12.54
CA THR A 172 -17.50 -6.13 -11.37
C THR A 172 -16.96 -4.69 -11.48
N ARG A 173 -16.95 -3.96 -10.36
CA ARG A 173 -16.54 -2.55 -10.33
C ARG A 173 -15.27 -2.34 -9.53
N VAL A 174 -14.25 -1.76 -10.15
CA VAL A 174 -13.04 -1.26 -9.50
C VAL A 174 -12.84 0.20 -9.89
N ASN A 175 -12.86 1.11 -8.90
CA ASN A 175 -12.76 2.56 -9.12
C ASN A 175 -13.77 3.09 -10.15
N ALA A 176 -14.96 2.49 -10.21
CA ALA A 176 -15.96 2.82 -11.20
C ALA A 176 -16.64 4.17 -10.93
N LEU A 177 -16.82 4.96 -11.98
CA LEU A 177 -17.60 6.20 -11.98
C LEU A 177 -19.04 5.88 -12.44
N SER A 178 -20.06 6.59 -11.94
CA SER A 178 -21.45 6.35 -12.36
C SER A 178 -21.69 6.86 -13.79
N GLU A 179 -22.30 6.02 -14.64
CA GLU A 179 -22.70 6.36 -16.02
C GLU A 179 -24.18 6.79 -16.14
N THR A 180 -24.86 7.04 -15.03
CA THR A 180 -26.28 7.43 -15.11
C THR A 180 -26.43 8.93 -15.32
N THR A 181 -26.78 9.27 -16.57
CA THR A 181 -27.30 10.57 -17.06
C THR A 181 -26.43 11.77 -16.73
N THR A 182 -25.75 12.29 -17.76
CA THR A 182 -25.39 13.71 -17.97
C THR A 182 -25.45 14.57 -16.71
N ASP A 183 -24.27 14.86 -16.14
CA ASP A 183 -23.90 16.13 -15.48
C ASP A 183 -23.13 16.02 -14.16
N MET A 184 -22.81 14.84 -13.63
CA MET A 184 -21.83 14.73 -12.54
C MET A 184 -21.11 13.38 -12.55
N VAL A 185 -19.79 13.41 -12.31
CA VAL A 185 -19.04 12.24 -11.84
C VAL A 185 -19.51 11.96 -10.41
N THR A 186 -20.66 11.30 -10.28
CA THR A 186 -21.15 10.85 -8.99
C THR A 186 -20.59 9.45 -8.78
N LEU A 187 -19.82 9.23 -7.71
CA LEU A 187 -19.61 7.87 -7.24
C LEU A 187 -20.94 7.28 -6.83
N ARG A 188 -21.25 6.10 -7.35
CA ARG A 188 -22.59 5.55 -7.20
C ARG A 188 -22.85 5.16 -5.74
N ASP A 189 -24.00 5.60 -5.25
CA ASP A 189 -24.49 5.52 -3.86
C ASP A 189 -24.19 4.21 -3.13
N GLY A 190 -23.72 4.40 -1.90
CA GLY A 190 -23.44 3.40 -0.87
C GLY A 190 -22.85 4.03 0.39
N THR A 191 -21.93 4.98 0.21
CA THR A 191 -21.62 6.08 1.14
C THR A 191 -20.61 7.03 0.47
N PHE A 192 -20.86 8.33 0.59
CA PHE A 192 -19.99 9.49 0.32
C PHE A 192 -19.93 10.05 -1.11
N ALA A 193 -20.46 11.26 -1.23
CA ALA A 193 -20.37 12.17 -2.38
C ALA A 193 -19.01 12.89 -2.45
N ASP A 194 -17.91 12.19 -2.19
CA ASP A 194 -16.60 12.79 -2.01
C ASP A 194 -15.71 12.60 -3.24
N TYR A 195 -15.86 13.47 -4.24
CA TYR A 195 -14.82 13.64 -5.26
C TYR A 195 -13.45 13.96 -4.62
N GLN A 196 -13.45 14.56 -3.42
CA GLN A 196 -12.26 14.80 -2.60
C GLN A 196 -11.52 13.52 -2.20
N LEU A 197 -12.20 12.37 -2.10
CA LEU A 197 -11.54 11.09 -1.82
C LEU A 197 -10.58 10.68 -2.93
N PHE A 198 -10.82 11.07 -4.18
CA PHE A 198 -9.87 10.82 -5.29
C PHE A 198 -8.85 11.91 -5.48
N GLY A 199 -8.70 12.81 -4.50
CA GLY A 199 -7.79 13.93 -4.60
C GLY A 199 -8.30 15.10 -5.41
N PHE A 200 -9.59 15.16 -5.75
CA PHE A 200 -10.13 16.32 -6.44
C PHE A 200 -10.44 17.47 -5.47
N PRO A 201 -9.88 18.67 -5.67
CA PRO A 201 -10.21 19.83 -4.85
C PRO A 201 -11.66 20.32 -5.11
N THR A 202 -12.21 20.06 -6.29
CA THR A 202 -13.56 20.41 -6.73
C THR A 202 -14.18 19.27 -7.53
N ALA A 203 -15.51 19.20 -7.61
CA ALA A 203 -16.18 18.17 -8.40
C ALA A 203 -15.63 18.18 -9.85
N PRO A 204 -15.18 17.04 -10.39
CA PRO A 204 -14.63 17.00 -11.74
C PRO A 204 -15.73 17.25 -12.78
N GLU A 205 -15.49 18.23 -13.67
CA GLU A 205 -16.34 18.53 -14.83
C GLU A 205 -15.97 17.60 -15.99
N TYR A 206 -16.97 16.95 -16.60
CA TYR A 206 -16.78 16.06 -17.74
C TYR A 206 -16.83 16.84 -19.06
N ASN A 207 -15.93 16.52 -20.00
CA ASN A 207 -16.01 17.00 -21.39
C ASN A 207 -16.88 16.03 -22.21
N ALA A 208 -18.03 16.52 -22.66
CA ALA A 208 -19.08 15.71 -23.28
C ALA A 208 -18.74 15.12 -24.67
N ASP A 209 -17.74 15.64 -25.36
CA ASP A 209 -17.46 15.29 -26.76
C ASP A 209 -15.96 15.13 -27.05
N PRO A 210 -15.32 14.04 -26.60
CA PRO A 210 -13.94 13.75 -26.93
C PRO A 210 -13.89 12.99 -28.27
N GLU A 211 -13.16 13.53 -29.26
CA GLU A 211 -12.96 12.89 -30.57
C GLU A 211 -12.17 11.55 -30.51
N ALA A 212 -11.78 11.10 -29.32
CA ALA A 212 -11.15 9.82 -29.00
C ALA A 212 -11.71 9.28 -27.67
N ASP A 213 -11.64 7.96 -27.44
CA ASP A 213 -11.95 7.36 -26.13
C ASP A 213 -11.27 8.22 -25.03
N PRO A 214 -12.03 8.91 -24.16
CA PRO A 214 -11.44 9.83 -23.22
C PRO A 214 -10.56 9.02 -22.28
N THR A 215 -9.24 9.18 -22.40
CA THR A 215 -8.33 8.83 -21.31
C THR A 215 -8.84 9.63 -20.11
N PRO A 216 -9.46 9.00 -19.09
CA PRO A 216 -9.98 9.77 -17.97
C PRO A 216 -8.80 10.54 -17.41
N TRP A 217 -8.84 11.88 -17.32
CA TRP A 217 -7.80 12.68 -16.64
C TRP A 217 -7.51 12.16 -15.21
N ILE A 218 -8.46 11.41 -14.69
CA ILE A 218 -8.52 10.74 -13.39
C ILE A 218 -7.64 9.46 -13.33
N SER A 219 -7.25 8.84 -14.46
CA SER A 219 -6.50 7.57 -14.45
C SER A 219 -5.16 7.69 -13.73
N SER A 220 -4.49 8.84 -13.83
CA SER A 220 -3.23 9.13 -13.14
C SER A 220 -3.34 9.07 -11.60
N ALA A 221 -4.55 9.19 -11.05
CA ALA A 221 -4.84 9.17 -9.61
C ALA A 221 -5.32 7.80 -9.08
N PHE A 222 -5.51 6.78 -9.93
CA PHE A 222 -6.20 5.54 -9.56
C PHE A 222 -5.31 4.31 -9.30
N GLY A 223 -3.98 4.45 -9.31
CA GLY A 223 -3.06 3.34 -9.08
C GLY A 223 -3.00 2.34 -10.24
N ASP A 224 -2.09 1.38 -10.14
CA ASP A 224 -1.78 0.37 -11.16
C ASP A 224 -2.36 -1.00 -10.79
N LEU A 225 -2.57 -1.85 -11.81
CA LEU A 225 -2.70 -3.30 -11.64
C LEU A 225 -1.31 -3.93 -11.70
N ILE A 226 -0.90 -4.59 -10.62
CA ILE A 226 0.41 -5.22 -10.49
C ILE A 226 0.28 -6.73 -10.72
N LYS A 227 0.88 -7.21 -11.82
CA LYS A 227 1.13 -8.62 -12.06
C LYS A 227 2.41 -9.02 -11.35
N ALA A 228 2.29 -9.42 -10.09
CA ALA A 228 3.47 -9.74 -9.30
C ALA A 228 4.01 -11.13 -9.65
N ARG A 229 5.32 -11.28 -9.52
CA ARG A 229 6.02 -12.57 -9.56
C ARG A 229 6.90 -12.74 -8.34
N SER A 230 7.04 -13.97 -7.86
CA SER A 230 7.88 -14.28 -6.69
C SER A 230 9.36 -14.14 -7.05
N ALA A 231 10.14 -13.62 -6.10
CA ALA A 231 11.59 -13.50 -6.25
C ALA A 231 12.31 -14.86 -6.28
N THR A 232 11.73 -15.90 -5.67
CA THR A 232 12.40 -17.21 -5.47
C THR A 232 11.66 -18.39 -6.06
N ASP A 233 10.37 -18.26 -6.37
CA ASP A 233 9.50 -19.39 -6.72
C ASP A 233 8.80 -19.15 -8.07
N VAL A 234 8.61 -20.22 -8.86
CA VAL A 234 7.60 -20.20 -9.94
C VAL A 234 6.24 -20.37 -9.29
N ILE A 235 5.36 -19.37 -9.46
CA ILE A 235 3.99 -19.45 -8.96
C ILE A 235 3.11 -20.03 -10.07
N PRO A 236 2.53 -21.23 -9.87
CA PRO A 236 1.59 -21.78 -10.83
C PRO A 236 0.39 -20.83 -10.96
N ASN A 237 0.10 -20.41 -12.18
CA ASN A 237 -1.13 -19.71 -12.54
C ASN A 237 -1.73 -20.36 -13.78
N ARG A 238 -3.01 -20.07 -14.05
CA ARG A 238 -3.72 -20.68 -15.17
C ARG A 238 -3.25 -20.18 -16.55
N CYS A 239 -2.46 -19.10 -16.63
CA CYS A 239 -1.84 -18.64 -17.88
C CYS A 239 -0.54 -19.38 -18.24
N GLY A 240 0.11 -20.07 -17.30
CA GLY A 240 1.43 -20.65 -17.52
C GLY A 240 2.56 -19.61 -17.64
N THR A 241 2.37 -18.40 -17.14
CA THR A 241 3.39 -17.33 -17.12
C THR A 241 4.15 -17.29 -15.79
N ASP A 242 5.27 -16.57 -15.70
CA ASP A 242 6.01 -16.35 -14.44
C ASP A 242 5.37 -15.27 -13.54
N ARG A 243 4.51 -14.44 -14.13
CA ARG A 243 3.73 -13.37 -13.50
C ARG A 243 2.25 -13.74 -13.36
N ALA A 244 1.55 -13.07 -12.44
CA ALA A 244 0.11 -13.26 -12.26
C ALA A 244 -0.72 -12.93 -13.52
N CYS A 245 -1.80 -13.69 -13.73
CA CYS A 245 -2.71 -13.47 -14.86
C CYS A 245 -3.99 -12.73 -14.49
N VAL A 246 -4.66 -12.15 -15.50
CA VAL A 246 -5.99 -11.54 -15.33
C VAL A 246 -7.05 -12.45 -15.94
N THR A 247 -8.03 -12.88 -15.14
CA THR A 247 -9.16 -13.70 -15.59
C THR A 247 -10.43 -12.87 -15.60
N VAL A 248 -11.26 -13.01 -16.62
CA VAL A 248 -12.53 -12.30 -16.77
C VAL A 248 -13.62 -13.25 -17.23
N GLY A 249 -14.70 -13.43 -16.45
CA GLY A 249 -15.83 -14.29 -16.86
C GLY A 249 -15.39 -15.69 -17.30
N ASP A 250 -14.47 -16.29 -16.53
CA ASP A 250 -13.77 -17.55 -16.79
C ASP A 250 -12.81 -17.58 -17.99
N ASN A 251 -12.72 -16.52 -18.79
CA ASN A 251 -11.71 -16.38 -19.82
C ASN A 251 -10.40 -15.89 -19.20
N ILE A 252 -9.35 -16.68 -19.37
CA ILE A 252 -8.01 -16.37 -18.88
C ILE A 252 -7.27 -15.59 -19.97
N THR A 253 -6.79 -14.39 -19.63
CA THR A 253 -6.06 -13.55 -20.58
C THR A 253 -4.88 -12.84 -19.92
N ASP A 254 -3.70 -13.00 -20.49
CA ASP A 254 -2.56 -12.14 -20.17
C ASP A 254 -2.70 -10.80 -20.93
N VAL A 255 -3.59 -9.93 -20.44
CA VAL A 255 -3.86 -8.64 -21.08
C VAL A 255 -2.67 -7.68 -20.98
N PRO A 256 -2.19 -7.08 -22.08
CA PRO A 256 -1.00 -6.23 -22.07
C PRO A 256 -1.24 -4.82 -21.49
N GLY A 257 -2.50 -4.39 -21.33
CA GLY A 257 -2.81 -3.06 -20.82
C GLY A 257 -4.29 -2.85 -20.50
N ILE A 258 -4.59 -1.71 -19.87
CA ILE A 258 -5.94 -1.35 -19.41
C ILE A 258 -6.94 -1.21 -20.57
N SER A 259 -6.50 -0.75 -21.74
CA SER A 259 -7.35 -0.68 -22.94
C SER A 259 -7.79 -2.07 -23.41
N ALA A 260 -6.89 -3.05 -23.42
CA ALA A 260 -7.19 -4.43 -23.78
C ALA A 260 -8.13 -5.11 -22.76
N LEU A 261 -7.99 -4.78 -21.47
CA LEU A 261 -8.89 -5.24 -20.41
C LEU A 261 -10.33 -4.72 -20.58
N ARG A 262 -10.50 -3.51 -21.13
CA ARG A 262 -11.81 -2.91 -21.43
C ARG A 262 -12.34 -3.27 -22.82
N GLY A 263 -11.46 -3.74 -23.70
CA GLY A 263 -11.79 -4.17 -25.06
C GLY A 263 -12.85 -5.28 -25.06
N ALA A 264 -13.66 -5.32 -26.12
CA ALA A 264 -14.69 -6.35 -26.36
C ALA A 264 -15.64 -6.65 -25.16
N ASN A 265 -15.88 -5.68 -24.27
CA ASN A 265 -16.72 -5.83 -23.08
C ASN A 265 -16.24 -6.89 -22.07
N TYR A 266 -14.95 -7.20 -21.99
CA TYR A 266 -14.44 -8.06 -20.92
C TYR A 266 -14.78 -7.44 -19.54
N LEU A 267 -14.42 -6.18 -19.32
CA LEU A 267 -14.81 -5.44 -18.13
C LEU A 267 -15.23 -4.01 -18.47
N ARG A 268 -16.39 -3.59 -17.99
CA ARG A 268 -16.92 -2.23 -18.25
C ARG A 268 -16.54 -1.21 -17.17
N HIS A 269 -16.18 -1.66 -15.98
CA HIS A 269 -16.13 -0.78 -14.79
C HIS A 269 -14.81 -0.90 -14.03
N VAL A 270 -13.68 -0.92 -14.75
CA VAL A 270 -12.33 -0.92 -14.16
C VAL A 270 -11.56 0.30 -14.62
N TYR A 271 -11.19 1.17 -13.67
CA TYR A 271 -10.42 2.38 -13.90
C TYR A 271 -9.13 2.34 -13.08
N LEU A 272 -8.03 1.99 -13.74
CA LEU A 272 -6.67 2.00 -13.21
C LEU A 272 -5.77 2.72 -14.22
N LYS A 273 -4.61 3.17 -13.77
CA LYS A 273 -3.63 3.91 -14.59
C LYS A 273 -3.00 2.98 -15.62
N ASP A 274 -2.22 2.00 -15.15
CA ASP A 274 -1.45 1.10 -15.98
C ASP A 274 -1.55 -0.36 -15.47
N ILE A 275 -1.12 -1.30 -16.31
CA ILE A 275 -0.78 -2.67 -15.88
C ILE A 275 0.74 -2.74 -15.85
N ARG A 276 1.33 -3.11 -14.71
CA ARG A 276 2.77 -3.27 -14.57
C ARG A 276 3.14 -4.61 -13.96
N GLU A 277 4.41 -4.95 -14.10
CA GLU A 277 4.99 -6.19 -13.60
C GLU A 277 6.03 -5.88 -12.56
N GLU A 278 5.99 -6.61 -11.46
CA GLU A 278 6.87 -6.33 -10.34
C GLU A 278 7.27 -7.61 -9.60
N THR A 279 8.52 -7.65 -9.14
CA THR A 279 8.98 -8.75 -8.28
C THR A 279 8.82 -8.31 -6.85
N LEU A 280 7.92 -8.96 -6.12
CA LEU A 280 7.62 -8.58 -4.74
C LEU A 280 8.13 -9.66 -3.78
N PRO A 281 8.56 -9.32 -2.56
CA PRO A 281 8.90 -10.31 -1.55
C PRO A 281 7.64 -10.80 -0.84
N ARG A 282 7.66 -12.08 -0.41
CA ARG A 282 6.68 -12.60 0.54
C ARG A 282 7.02 -12.10 1.94
N ILE A 283 5.99 -11.72 2.68
CA ILE A 283 6.13 -11.21 4.04
C ILE A 283 5.33 -12.13 4.95
N ALA A 284 5.98 -12.60 6.01
CA ALA A 284 5.36 -13.34 7.09
C ALA A 284 5.66 -12.59 8.39
N LEU A 285 4.62 -12.20 9.11
CA LEU A 285 4.76 -11.62 10.44
C LEU A 285 5.03 -12.74 11.45
N ASP A 286 5.91 -12.50 12.42
CA ASP A 286 6.18 -13.43 13.51
C ASP A 286 5.12 -13.30 14.62
N PRO A 287 4.30 -14.35 14.87
CA PRO A 287 3.29 -14.30 15.93
C PRO A 287 3.88 -14.19 17.34
N ALA A 288 5.10 -14.69 17.57
CA ALA A 288 5.73 -14.64 18.89
C ALA A 288 6.06 -13.20 19.29
N THR A 289 6.56 -12.40 18.36
CA THR A 289 6.82 -10.96 18.55
C THR A 289 5.54 -10.21 18.92
N LEU A 290 4.44 -10.44 18.19
CA LEU A 290 3.16 -9.78 18.46
C LEU A 290 2.56 -10.18 19.82
N ARG A 291 2.67 -11.46 20.18
CA ARG A 291 2.27 -11.95 21.50
C ARG A 291 3.09 -11.30 22.62
N ALA A 292 4.40 -11.14 22.43
CA ALA A 292 5.28 -10.49 23.40
C ALA A 292 4.92 -9.01 23.60
N TRP A 293 4.59 -8.28 22.53
CA TRP A 293 4.11 -6.89 22.62
C TRP A 293 2.80 -6.79 23.41
N ALA A 294 1.85 -7.69 23.16
CA ALA A 294 0.58 -7.73 23.90
C ALA A 294 0.76 -8.14 25.38
N ALA A 295 1.74 -8.99 25.70
CA ALA A 295 2.07 -9.36 27.07
C ALA A 295 2.65 -8.18 27.87
N GLN A 296 3.36 -7.28 27.20
CA GLN A 296 3.90 -6.05 27.80
C GLN A 296 2.83 -4.94 27.93
N ASN A 297 1.70 -5.07 27.23
CA ASN A 297 0.65 -4.09 27.24
C ASN A 297 -0.29 -4.24 28.45
N ILE A 298 -0.06 -3.39 29.45
CA ILE A 298 -0.86 -3.32 30.69
C ILE A 298 -1.97 -2.26 30.65
N ALA A 299 -2.16 -1.55 29.54
CA ALA A 299 -3.13 -0.46 29.44
C ALA A 299 -4.58 -0.93 29.69
N ASN A 300 -4.87 -2.19 29.38
CA ASN A 300 -6.20 -2.78 29.56
C ASN A 300 -6.42 -3.40 30.95
N ALA A 301 -5.45 -3.33 31.89
CA ALA A 301 -5.55 -3.97 33.20
C ALA A 301 -6.74 -3.49 34.04
N ALA A 302 -7.09 -2.20 33.97
CA ALA A 302 -8.26 -1.67 34.67
C ALA A 302 -9.57 -2.22 34.10
N LEU A 303 -9.65 -2.34 32.77
CA LEU A 303 -10.81 -2.89 32.09
C LEU A 303 -10.95 -4.40 32.35
N ASN A 304 -9.84 -5.14 32.33
CA ASN A 304 -9.82 -6.56 32.68
C ASN A 304 -10.39 -6.82 34.08
N ARG A 305 -9.99 -6.00 35.07
CA ARG A 305 -10.52 -6.07 36.44
C ARG A 305 -12.02 -5.83 36.50
N ALA A 306 -12.49 -4.79 35.81
CA ALA A 306 -13.91 -4.43 35.78
C ALA A 306 -14.77 -5.49 35.07
N ALA A 307 -14.23 -6.10 34.02
CA ALA A 307 -14.85 -7.20 33.27
C ALA A 307 -14.69 -8.57 33.97
N HIS A 308 -14.03 -8.63 35.13
CA HIS A 308 -13.70 -9.86 35.84
C HIS A 308 -12.96 -10.90 34.96
N VAL A 309 -12.10 -10.43 34.05
CA VAL A 309 -11.23 -11.28 33.24
C VAL A 309 -10.05 -11.73 34.12
N ARG A 310 -9.85 -13.05 34.21
CA ARG A 310 -8.89 -13.66 35.14
C ARG A 310 -7.99 -14.66 34.42
N ASP A 311 -6.71 -14.71 34.81
CA ASP A 311 -5.76 -15.75 34.36
C ASP A 311 -5.91 -17.05 35.16
N VAL A 312 -6.13 -16.90 36.47
CA VAL A 312 -6.51 -17.98 37.38
C VAL A 312 -7.64 -17.48 38.28
N PRO A 313 -8.46 -18.37 38.90
CA PRO A 313 -9.64 -17.97 39.67
C PRO A 313 -9.38 -16.90 40.75
N THR A 314 -8.15 -16.77 41.22
CA THR A 314 -7.73 -15.90 42.31
C THR A 314 -7.03 -14.60 41.90
N SER A 315 -6.70 -14.38 40.63
CA SER A 315 -6.00 -13.17 40.19
C SER A 315 -6.59 -12.57 38.93
N ASP A 316 -6.78 -11.25 38.97
CA ASP A 316 -7.19 -10.49 37.81
C ASP A 316 -6.08 -10.47 36.75
N LYS A 317 -6.49 -10.47 35.49
CA LYS A 317 -5.59 -10.41 34.35
C LYS A 317 -5.05 -8.99 34.16
N THR A 318 -3.73 -8.84 34.01
CA THR A 318 -3.08 -7.52 33.85
C THR A 318 -2.58 -7.24 32.45
N ASP A 319 -2.26 -8.26 31.67
CA ASP A 319 -1.79 -8.11 30.29
C ASP A 319 -2.93 -8.11 29.25
N SER A 320 -2.57 -7.96 27.98
CA SER A 320 -3.50 -7.96 26.84
C SER A 320 -3.41 -9.23 25.97
N VAL A 321 -3.02 -10.37 26.58
CA VAL A 321 -2.96 -11.69 25.91
C VAL A 321 -4.15 -12.54 26.32
N TYR A 322 -5.21 -12.53 25.53
CA TYR A 322 -6.47 -13.17 25.87
C TYR A 322 -6.61 -14.55 25.22
N THR A 323 -7.15 -15.51 25.94
CA THR A 323 -7.83 -16.65 25.30
C THR A 323 -9.12 -16.17 24.66
N ARG A 324 -9.65 -16.94 23.69
CA ARG A 324 -10.99 -16.68 23.11
C ARG A 324 -12.08 -16.36 24.14
N ILE A 325 -12.16 -17.12 25.23
CA ILE A 325 -13.22 -16.94 26.25
C ILE A 325 -13.02 -15.65 27.03
N GLN A 326 -11.78 -15.36 27.44
CA GLN A 326 -11.44 -14.11 28.14
C GLN A 326 -11.75 -12.90 27.25
N PHE A 327 -11.47 -12.99 25.96
CA PHE A 327 -11.77 -11.91 25.02
C PHE A 327 -13.28 -11.70 24.86
N TYR A 328 -14.07 -12.78 24.77
CA TYR A 328 -15.54 -12.67 24.78
C TYR A 328 -16.09 -12.01 26.03
N GLN A 329 -15.57 -12.34 27.21
CA GLN A 329 -15.97 -11.69 28.47
C GLN A 329 -15.73 -10.17 28.41
N LEU A 330 -14.56 -9.77 27.89
CA LEU A 330 -14.20 -8.37 27.73
C LEU A 330 -15.12 -7.63 26.76
N LEU A 331 -15.38 -8.20 25.58
CA LEU A 331 -16.28 -7.61 24.57
C LEU A 331 -17.72 -7.50 25.10
N PHE A 332 -18.19 -8.52 25.82
CA PHE A 332 -19.51 -8.50 26.43
C PHE A 332 -19.62 -7.42 27.51
N TYR A 333 -18.57 -7.25 28.33
CA TYR A 333 -18.51 -6.19 29.33
C TYR A 333 -18.58 -4.80 28.69
N LEU A 334 -17.74 -4.54 27.68
CA LEU A 334 -17.71 -3.26 26.94
C LEU A 334 -19.06 -2.91 26.34
N ARG A 335 -19.77 -3.93 25.82
CA ARG A 335 -21.13 -3.75 25.30
C ARG A 335 -22.14 -3.39 26.38
N LEU A 336 -22.10 -4.05 27.54
CA LEU A 336 -23.05 -3.79 28.62
C LEU A 336 -22.80 -2.45 29.33
N HIS A 337 -21.58 -1.92 29.24
CA HIS A 337 -21.17 -0.69 29.90
C HIS A 337 -20.61 0.33 28.90
N PRO A 338 -21.42 0.81 27.93
CA PRO A 338 -20.95 1.75 26.92
C PRO A 338 -20.65 3.08 27.59
N GLN A 339 -19.36 3.39 27.77
CA GLN A 339 -18.89 4.68 28.25
C GLN A 339 -18.05 5.35 27.15
N PRO A 340 -18.16 6.69 26.95
CA PRO A 340 -17.47 7.41 25.87
C PRO A 340 -15.94 7.30 25.84
N GLN A 341 -15.33 6.70 26.86
CA GLN A 341 -13.88 6.57 27.04
C GLN A 341 -13.44 5.14 27.41
N GLN A 342 -14.33 4.14 27.31
CA GLN A 342 -13.97 2.74 27.50
C GLN A 342 -13.70 2.09 26.15
N PHE A 343 -12.43 2.05 25.77
CA PHE A 343 -11.92 1.38 24.58
C PHE A 343 -10.70 0.56 24.95
N LEU A 344 -10.39 -0.43 24.11
CA LEU A 344 -9.14 -1.16 24.26
C LEU A 344 -7.98 -0.27 23.80
N GLN A 345 -6.79 -0.54 24.31
CA GLN A 345 -5.60 0.24 23.99
C GLN A 345 -4.40 -0.67 23.74
N GLY A 346 -3.50 -0.25 22.85
CA GLY A 346 -2.24 -0.95 22.59
C GLY A 346 -2.40 -2.27 21.82
N PRO A 347 -1.31 -3.06 21.72
CA PRO A 347 -1.35 -4.38 21.09
C PRO A 347 -2.15 -5.37 21.92
N ILE A 348 -3.05 -6.08 21.26
CA ILE A 348 -3.94 -7.09 21.83
C ILE A 348 -3.70 -8.38 21.09
N TYR A 349 -3.50 -9.47 21.81
CA TYR A 349 -3.32 -10.78 21.23
C TYR A 349 -4.44 -11.70 21.69
N VAL A 350 -5.15 -12.31 20.74
CA VAL A 350 -6.18 -13.33 21.02
C VAL A 350 -5.66 -14.68 20.56
N ASP A 351 -5.54 -15.60 21.52
CA ASP A 351 -5.16 -16.99 21.27
C ASP A 351 -6.38 -17.80 20.82
N GLY A 352 -6.33 -18.26 19.57
CA GLY A 352 -7.38 -19.04 18.91
C GLY A 352 -8.37 -18.22 18.06
N SER A 353 -9.08 -18.91 17.17
CA SER A 353 -10.09 -18.31 16.30
C SER A 353 -11.25 -17.72 17.12
N PHE A 354 -11.73 -16.54 16.73
CA PHE A 354 -12.80 -15.84 17.40
C PHE A 354 -13.78 -15.22 16.40
N GLU A 355 -15.00 -14.97 16.87
CA GLU A 355 -16.09 -14.45 16.07
C GLU A 355 -16.79 -13.31 16.79
N PHE A 356 -16.93 -12.16 16.13
CA PHE A 356 -17.78 -11.08 16.61
C PHE A 356 -19.23 -11.46 16.34
N LEU A 357 -19.93 -11.89 17.38
CA LEU A 357 -21.28 -12.45 17.30
C LEU A 357 -22.35 -11.34 17.37
N SER A 358 -23.44 -11.51 16.61
CA SER A 358 -24.69 -10.73 16.73
C SER A 358 -25.23 -10.65 18.17
N SER A 359 -25.04 -11.71 18.95
CA SER A 359 -25.38 -11.78 20.38
C SER A 359 -24.56 -10.83 21.26
N VAL A 360 -23.53 -10.16 20.72
CA VAL A 360 -22.67 -9.15 21.37
C VAL A 360 -22.96 -7.73 20.82
N GLY A 361 -23.99 -7.54 19.97
CA GLY A 361 -24.56 -6.23 19.59
C GLY A 361 -23.95 -5.57 18.35
N THR A 362 -24.66 -4.60 17.76
CA THR A 362 -24.46 -4.07 16.38
C THR A 362 -23.25 -3.16 16.16
N ALA A 363 -22.60 -2.64 17.20
CA ALA A 363 -21.42 -1.78 17.06
C ALA A 363 -20.39 -2.10 18.15
N GLN A 364 -19.22 -2.57 17.74
CA GLN A 364 -18.08 -2.85 18.61
C GLN A 364 -16.93 -1.93 18.23
N ALA A 365 -16.82 -0.81 18.95
CA ALA A 365 -15.64 0.03 18.89
C ALA A 365 -14.56 -0.63 19.75
N LEU A 366 -13.52 -1.18 19.11
CA LEU A 366 -12.32 -1.61 19.84
C LEU A 366 -11.34 -0.45 20.04
N GLY A 367 -11.48 0.63 19.26
CA GLY A 367 -10.71 1.88 19.41
C GLY A 367 -11.49 3.09 18.88
N SER A 368 -11.29 4.26 19.49
CA SER A 368 -11.98 5.51 19.12
C SER A 368 -11.18 6.79 19.39
N VAL A 369 -9.84 6.67 19.47
CA VAL A 369 -8.82 7.71 19.72
C VAL A 369 -8.76 8.34 21.12
N PRO A 370 -7.54 8.50 21.69
CA PRO A 370 -6.27 7.94 21.23
C PRO A 370 -6.09 6.54 21.81
N GLY A 371 -6.32 5.53 20.96
CA GLY A 371 -6.12 4.12 21.26
C GLY A 371 -5.43 3.47 20.07
N ASN A 372 -4.10 3.31 20.18
CA ASN A 372 -3.26 2.62 19.20
C ASN A 372 -3.51 1.11 19.29
N VAL A 373 -4.70 0.66 18.90
CA VAL A 373 -5.08 -0.76 19.04
C VAL A 373 -4.61 -1.56 17.85
N THR A 374 -3.74 -2.53 18.10
CA THR A 374 -3.46 -3.60 17.14
C THR A 374 -4.16 -4.86 17.63
N LEU A 375 -5.09 -5.38 16.84
CA LEU A 375 -5.73 -6.67 17.13
C LEU A 375 -5.00 -7.79 16.38
N ALA A 376 -4.22 -8.59 17.09
CA ALA A 376 -3.59 -9.80 16.58
C ALA A 376 -4.38 -11.04 17.02
N VAL A 377 -4.70 -11.95 16.09
CA VAL A 377 -5.48 -13.16 16.36
C VAL A 377 -4.74 -14.39 15.81
N ALA A 378 -4.49 -15.36 16.69
CA ALA A 378 -3.82 -16.64 16.39
C ALA A 378 -4.81 -17.71 15.91
N GLY A 379 -5.58 -17.35 14.89
CA GLY A 379 -6.69 -18.14 14.40
C GLY A 379 -7.44 -17.38 13.32
N ASP A 380 -8.71 -17.70 13.14
CA ASP A 380 -9.62 -17.01 12.22
C ASP A 380 -10.39 -15.91 12.94
N VAL A 381 -10.75 -14.87 12.20
CA VAL A 381 -11.64 -13.81 12.66
C VAL A 381 -12.88 -13.81 11.78
N ILE A 382 -14.05 -13.91 12.41
CA ILE A 382 -15.33 -13.83 11.71
C ILE A 382 -16.11 -12.63 12.26
N ILE A 383 -16.62 -11.80 11.38
CA ILE A 383 -17.57 -10.73 11.71
C ILE A 383 -18.95 -11.17 11.26
N ASP A 384 -19.80 -11.56 12.21
CA ASP A 384 -21.15 -12.09 11.94
C ASP A 384 -22.04 -11.05 11.24
N SER A 385 -23.11 -11.52 10.62
CA SER A 385 -24.08 -10.71 9.91
C SER A 385 -24.63 -9.57 10.78
N ARG A 386 -24.75 -8.38 10.18
CA ARG A 386 -25.28 -7.16 10.83
C ARG A 386 -24.48 -6.67 12.05
N ILE A 387 -23.21 -7.07 12.15
CA ILE A 387 -22.26 -6.51 13.12
C ILE A 387 -21.44 -5.41 12.46
N ALA A 388 -21.28 -4.27 13.13
CA ALA A 388 -20.28 -3.26 12.80
C ALA A 388 -19.10 -3.34 13.77
N VAL A 389 -17.89 -3.50 13.25
CA VAL A 389 -16.64 -3.47 14.00
C VAL A 389 -15.86 -2.23 13.59
N THR A 390 -15.39 -1.46 14.58
CA THR A 390 -14.62 -0.23 14.34
C THR A 390 -13.29 -0.27 15.10
N LEU A 391 -12.18 -0.20 14.36
CA LEU A 391 -10.81 -0.03 14.87
C LEU A 391 -10.20 1.20 14.22
N ARG A 392 -10.29 2.36 14.87
CA ARG A 392 -9.68 3.59 14.35
C ARG A 392 -8.45 4.00 15.14
N HIS A 393 -7.47 4.56 14.45
CA HIS A 393 -6.26 5.14 15.04
C HIS A 393 -6.26 6.65 14.88
N ASP A 394 -5.47 7.32 15.71
CA ASP A 394 -5.16 8.71 15.48
C ASP A 394 -4.03 8.79 14.45
N LEU A 395 -4.41 9.04 13.20
CA LEU A 395 -3.48 9.07 12.09
C LEU A 395 -2.58 10.32 12.09
N SER A 396 -2.79 11.26 13.02
CA SER A 396 -2.03 12.52 13.15
C SER A 396 -0.93 12.50 14.21
N THR A 397 -0.98 11.59 15.19
CA THR A 397 -0.10 11.61 16.38
C THR A 397 0.93 10.48 16.43
N VAL A 398 0.87 9.51 15.52
CA VAL A 398 1.84 8.41 15.50
C VAL A 398 3.12 8.87 14.80
N ALA A 399 4.19 9.06 15.60
CA ALA A 399 5.53 9.40 15.15
C ALA A 399 6.15 8.30 14.27
N GLY A 400 5.68 8.23 13.04
CA GLY A 400 6.36 7.57 11.93
C GLY A 400 6.29 6.06 11.80
N LEU A 401 5.66 5.36 12.74
CA LEU A 401 5.39 3.92 12.64
C LEU A 401 3.89 3.70 12.84
N ARG A 402 3.09 3.70 11.77
CA ARG A 402 1.66 3.44 11.93
C ARG A 402 1.46 2.00 12.42
N THR A 403 0.71 1.86 13.50
CA THR A 403 0.43 0.55 14.09
C THR A 403 -0.45 -0.27 13.15
N PRO A 404 -0.21 -1.59 13.01
CA PRO A 404 -1.12 -2.45 12.30
C PRO A 404 -2.52 -2.40 12.95
N GLY A 405 -3.56 -2.48 12.13
CA GLY A 405 -4.96 -2.50 12.59
C GLY A 405 -5.38 -3.88 13.03
N ILE A 406 -5.45 -4.81 12.08
CA ILE A 406 -5.87 -6.19 12.30
C ILE A 406 -4.84 -7.14 11.69
N LEU A 407 -4.36 -8.09 12.48
CA LEU A 407 -3.41 -9.12 12.08
C LEU A 407 -4.00 -10.50 12.37
N VAL A 408 -4.31 -11.27 11.33
CA VAL A 408 -4.88 -12.61 11.44
C VAL A 408 -3.80 -13.63 11.05
N LEU A 409 -3.18 -14.26 12.05
CA LEU A 409 -1.89 -14.96 11.92
C LEU A 409 -2.02 -16.48 11.78
N GLY A 410 -3.24 -17.01 11.83
CA GLY A 410 -3.48 -18.45 11.85
C GLY A 410 -3.02 -19.15 13.12
N SER A 411 -3.62 -20.30 13.38
CA SER A 411 -3.31 -21.11 14.55
C SER A 411 -2.02 -21.93 14.31
N PRO A 412 -1.12 -22.02 15.31
CA PRO A 412 0.00 -22.95 15.27
C PRO A 412 -0.44 -24.43 15.30
N HIS A 413 -1.72 -24.68 15.64
CA HIS A 413 -2.33 -26.00 15.60
C HIS A 413 -3.35 -26.03 14.46
N PRO A 414 -3.11 -26.79 13.38
CA PRO A 414 -4.06 -26.91 12.29
C PRO A 414 -5.43 -27.29 12.85
N VAL A 415 -6.45 -26.53 12.50
CA VAL A 415 -7.82 -26.93 12.80
C VAL A 415 -8.16 -28.06 11.81
N ASP A 416 -8.14 -29.30 12.28
CA ASP A 416 -8.43 -30.50 11.45
C ASP A 416 -9.87 -30.54 10.91
N ARG A 417 -10.71 -29.55 11.24
CA ARG A 417 -12.12 -29.50 10.86
C ARG A 417 -12.42 -28.19 10.15
N PRO A 418 -13.00 -28.23 8.94
CA PRO A 418 -13.53 -27.04 8.30
C PRO A 418 -14.51 -26.35 9.24
N LYS A 419 -14.27 -25.08 9.56
CA LYS A 419 -15.29 -24.24 10.20
C LYS A 419 -16.23 -23.80 9.09
N GLU A 420 -17.51 -24.15 9.21
CA GLU A 420 -18.55 -23.55 8.36
C GLU A 420 -18.67 -22.08 8.77
N THR A 421 -18.45 -21.19 7.82
CA THR A 421 -18.63 -19.76 8.00
C THR A 421 -19.83 -19.27 7.19
N CYS A 422 -20.17 -18.00 7.35
CA CYS A 422 -21.26 -17.39 6.60
C CYS A 422 -21.10 -17.59 5.09
N GLY A 423 -22.22 -17.80 4.39
CA GLY A 423 -22.23 -17.99 2.93
C GLY A 423 -21.82 -19.39 2.45
N GLY A 424 -21.70 -20.38 3.35
CA GLY A 424 -21.29 -21.74 2.97
C GLY A 424 -19.79 -21.85 2.64
N GLN A 425 -19.00 -20.82 2.99
CA GLN A 425 -17.55 -20.93 2.95
C GLN A 425 -17.08 -21.95 3.98
N HIS A 426 -16.26 -22.88 3.52
CA HIS A 426 -15.50 -23.77 4.39
C HIS A 426 -14.09 -23.21 4.48
N VAL A 427 -13.69 -22.79 5.68
CA VAL A 427 -12.31 -22.38 5.91
C VAL A 427 -11.47 -23.65 6.10
N THR A 428 -10.73 -24.03 5.08
CA THR A 428 -9.68 -25.07 5.18
C THR A 428 -8.38 -24.40 5.60
N GLY A 429 -7.98 -24.55 6.86
CA GLY A 429 -6.77 -23.93 7.40
C GLY A 429 -7.07 -23.02 8.59
N SER A 430 -6.19 -22.04 8.82
CA SER A 430 -6.37 -21.05 9.87
C SER A 430 -5.66 -19.75 9.49
N GLY A 431 -6.24 -18.62 9.88
CA GLY A 431 -5.68 -17.30 9.63
C GLY A 431 -6.53 -16.43 8.70
N ARG A 432 -7.81 -16.78 8.55
CA ARG A 432 -8.72 -16.11 7.62
C ARG A 432 -9.56 -15.04 8.31
N LEU A 433 -9.79 -13.93 7.61
CA LEU A 433 -10.76 -12.90 8.01
C LEU A 433 -12.03 -13.04 7.16
N VAL A 434 -13.18 -13.27 7.77
CA VAL A 434 -14.46 -13.42 7.07
C VAL A 434 -15.45 -12.36 7.55
N LEU A 435 -15.98 -11.58 6.62
CA LEU A 435 -17.06 -10.63 6.85
C LEU A 435 -18.35 -11.20 6.29
N CYS A 436 -19.29 -11.51 7.18
CA CYS A 436 -20.58 -12.09 6.83
C CYS A 436 -21.52 -11.04 6.24
N GLY A 437 -22.58 -11.51 5.57
CA GLY A 437 -23.49 -10.61 4.85
C GLY A 437 -24.11 -9.52 5.73
N GLY A 438 -24.06 -8.28 5.25
CA GLY A 438 -24.55 -7.11 5.97
C GLY A 438 -23.71 -6.67 7.17
N SER A 439 -22.52 -7.24 7.37
CA SER A 439 -21.56 -6.74 8.37
C SER A 439 -20.82 -5.50 7.86
N THR A 440 -20.26 -4.72 8.78
CA THR A 440 -19.43 -3.56 8.49
C THR A 440 -18.10 -3.67 9.24
N LEU A 441 -16.99 -3.46 8.55
CA LEU A 441 -15.67 -3.28 9.16
C LEU A 441 -15.16 -1.89 8.82
N THR A 442 -14.87 -1.09 9.84
CA THR A 442 -14.15 0.18 9.71
C THR A 442 -12.80 0.03 10.39
N VAL A 443 -11.70 0.16 9.66
CA VAL A 443 -10.36 -0.13 10.20
C VAL A 443 -9.29 0.84 9.69
N ASP A 444 -8.42 1.31 10.57
CA ASP A 444 -7.23 2.06 10.21
C ASP A 444 -5.97 1.19 10.34
N GLY A 445 -4.96 1.45 9.50
CA GLY A 445 -3.68 0.74 9.49
C GLY A 445 -3.66 -0.48 8.56
N LEU A 446 -2.69 -1.37 8.79
CA LEU A 446 -2.53 -2.60 8.03
C LEU A 446 -3.59 -3.64 8.43
N VAL A 447 -4.26 -4.22 7.44
CA VAL A 447 -5.01 -5.47 7.59
C VAL A 447 -4.17 -6.59 6.98
N TYR A 448 -3.66 -7.48 7.82
CA TYR A 448 -2.91 -8.66 7.41
C TYR A 448 -3.71 -9.92 7.67
N THR A 449 -3.69 -10.88 6.74
CA THR A 449 -4.21 -12.23 7.00
C THR A 449 -3.26 -13.30 6.47
N GLN A 450 -3.22 -14.45 7.15
CA GLN A 450 -2.40 -15.60 6.78
C GLN A 450 -3.10 -16.60 5.86
N ASP A 451 -4.43 -16.62 5.86
CA ASP A 451 -5.28 -17.45 4.98
C ASP A 451 -6.34 -16.62 4.24
N GLY A 452 -5.95 -15.42 3.84
CA GLY A 452 -6.77 -14.53 3.04
C GLY A 452 -7.97 -13.89 3.76
N MET A 453 -8.78 -13.18 2.99
CA MET A 453 -9.96 -12.46 3.45
C MET A 453 -11.14 -12.70 2.52
N ALA A 454 -12.33 -12.86 3.10
CA ALA A 454 -13.60 -12.97 2.38
C ALA A 454 -14.58 -11.89 2.82
N VAL A 455 -15.16 -11.19 1.86
CA VAL A 455 -16.21 -10.18 2.05
C VAL A 455 -17.48 -10.67 1.36
N GLU A 456 -18.43 -11.15 2.15
CA GLU A 456 -19.65 -11.80 1.69
C GLU A 456 -20.75 -10.79 1.29
N PRO A 457 -21.80 -11.24 0.55
CA PRO A 457 -22.82 -10.37 0.00
C PRO A 457 -23.42 -9.34 0.97
N GLY A 458 -23.37 -8.07 0.57
CA GLY A 458 -23.90 -6.94 1.33
C GLY A 458 -23.02 -6.49 2.50
N ALA A 459 -21.86 -7.09 2.73
CA ALA A 459 -20.90 -6.57 3.70
C ALA A 459 -20.21 -5.29 3.18
N LEU A 460 -19.73 -4.46 4.12
CA LEU A 460 -19.03 -3.21 3.86
C LEU A 460 -17.68 -3.20 4.57
N VAL A 461 -16.60 -2.91 3.84
CA VAL A 461 -15.30 -2.60 4.42
C VAL A 461 -14.96 -1.15 4.11
N ASP A 462 -14.58 -0.40 5.13
CA ASP A 462 -14.10 0.96 5.04
C ASP A 462 -12.75 1.09 5.75
N GLN A 463 -11.67 1.17 4.98
CA GLN A 463 -10.31 1.16 5.52
C GLN A 463 -9.53 2.41 5.14
N VAL A 464 -8.74 2.91 6.10
CA VAL A 464 -7.58 3.77 5.82
C VAL A 464 -6.30 2.96 6.06
N GLY A 465 -5.50 2.71 5.03
CA GLY A 465 -4.30 1.89 5.17
C GLY A 465 -4.03 1.01 3.96
N ALA A 466 -3.66 -0.24 4.22
CA ALA A 466 -3.38 -1.22 3.19
C ALA A 466 -3.78 -2.64 3.64
N MET A 467 -4.04 -3.51 2.67
CA MET A 467 -4.36 -4.92 2.87
C MET A 467 -3.25 -5.81 2.32
N TYR A 468 -2.78 -6.74 3.15
CA TYR A 468 -1.83 -7.79 2.76
C TYR A 468 -2.38 -9.17 3.12
N HIS A 469 -2.61 -9.99 2.12
CA HIS A 469 -3.18 -11.32 2.31
C HIS A 469 -2.21 -12.40 1.87
N ASN A 470 -1.54 -12.98 2.87
CA ASN A 470 -0.84 -14.23 2.72
C ASN A 470 -1.90 -15.35 2.65
N ASN A 471 -1.70 -16.36 1.80
CA ASN A 471 -2.60 -17.52 1.68
C ASN A 471 -1.79 -18.79 1.38
N ARG A 472 -0.58 -18.87 1.94
CA ARG A 472 0.41 -19.88 1.57
C ARG A 472 -0.11 -21.30 1.83
N GLY A 473 -0.37 -22.02 0.73
CA GLY A 473 -0.63 -23.46 0.74
C GLY A 473 -2.09 -23.86 0.91
N THR A 474 -3.02 -22.90 1.02
CA THR A 474 -4.47 -23.20 1.01
C THR A 474 -5.03 -22.98 -0.39
N PRO A 475 -6.12 -23.68 -0.77
CA PRO A 475 -6.83 -23.43 -2.02
C PRO A 475 -7.66 -22.12 -1.98
N ASN A 476 -7.68 -21.44 -0.84
CA ASN A 476 -8.48 -20.24 -0.64
C ASN A 476 -7.88 -19.04 -1.40
N PRO A 477 -8.73 -18.17 -1.97
CA PRO A 477 -8.28 -16.86 -2.45
C PRO A 477 -7.63 -16.06 -1.32
N SER A 478 -6.55 -15.34 -1.65
CA SER A 478 -5.95 -14.33 -0.77
C SER A 478 -6.97 -13.24 -0.44
N PHE A 479 -7.72 -12.80 -1.42
CA PHE A 479 -8.80 -11.85 -1.21
C PHE A 479 -9.98 -12.25 -2.06
N MET A 480 -11.17 -12.19 -1.48
CA MET A 480 -12.42 -12.39 -2.20
C MET A 480 -13.43 -11.36 -1.74
N THR A 481 -14.05 -10.67 -2.70
CA THR A 481 -15.26 -9.87 -2.47
C THR A 481 -16.39 -10.42 -3.33
N GLN A 482 -17.57 -10.57 -2.74
CA GLN A 482 -18.76 -11.09 -3.42
C GLN A 482 -19.96 -10.20 -3.15
N ASP A 483 -20.52 -9.54 -4.16
CA ASP A 483 -21.68 -8.63 -4.04
C ASP A 483 -21.58 -7.68 -2.81
N ALA A 484 -20.36 -7.23 -2.52
CA ALA A 484 -20.01 -6.43 -1.36
C ALA A 484 -19.29 -5.13 -1.77
N THR A 485 -19.13 -4.22 -0.82
CA THR A 485 -18.42 -2.95 -1.06
C THR A 485 -17.17 -2.86 -0.19
N VAL A 486 -16.04 -2.58 -0.81
CA VAL A 486 -14.76 -2.37 -0.13
C VAL A 486 -14.19 -1.01 -0.54
N VAL A 487 -13.93 -0.16 0.44
CA VAL A 487 -13.31 1.15 0.27
C VAL A 487 -11.95 1.12 0.96
N LEU A 488 -10.90 1.39 0.20
CA LEU A 488 -9.51 1.41 0.64
C LEU A 488 -8.91 2.78 0.35
N ARG A 489 -8.79 3.58 1.40
CA ARG A 489 -8.03 4.83 1.38
C ARG A 489 -6.58 4.50 1.67
N PHE A 490 -5.80 4.36 0.61
CA PHE A 490 -4.40 3.98 0.65
C PHE A 490 -3.60 4.97 1.47
N GLU A 491 -3.03 4.46 2.56
CA GLU A 491 -2.00 5.14 3.31
C GLU A 491 -0.72 4.29 3.25
N PRO A 492 0.35 4.78 2.60
CA PRO A 492 1.56 4.00 2.43
C PRO A 492 2.28 3.72 3.75
N LEU A 493 2.15 4.59 4.76
CA LEU A 493 2.71 4.36 6.09
C LEU A 493 2.12 3.14 6.80
N ALA A 494 0.92 2.68 6.44
CA ALA A 494 0.37 1.45 7.01
C ALA A 494 1.25 0.23 6.69
N LEU A 495 1.96 0.24 5.56
CA LEU A 495 2.84 -0.84 5.14
C LEU A 495 4.17 -0.87 5.91
N SER A 496 4.53 0.18 6.65
CA SER A 496 5.72 0.18 7.52
C SER A 496 5.68 -0.95 8.58
N ALA A 497 4.48 -1.39 8.96
CA ALA A 497 4.25 -2.50 9.87
C ALA A 497 4.78 -3.85 9.36
N LEU A 498 5.10 -3.97 8.06
CA LEU A 498 5.66 -5.17 7.46
C LEU A 498 7.16 -5.33 7.73
N GLY A 499 7.83 -4.29 8.26
CA GLY A 499 9.21 -4.33 8.76
C GLY A 499 10.28 -4.69 7.74
N THR A 500 9.97 -4.72 6.44
CA THR A 500 10.90 -5.20 5.41
C THR A 500 10.98 -4.23 4.23
N GLY A 501 12.20 -3.87 3.82
CA GLY A 501 12.44 -3.07 2.62
C GLY A 501 12.15 -1.57 2.75
N ILE A 502 12.25 -0.90 1.60
CA ILE A 502 11.97 0.53 1.43
C ILE A 502 11.22 0.72 0.12
N ALA A 503 10.16 1.51 0.16
CA ALA A 503 9.38 1.86 -1.02
C ALA A 503 9.43 3.37 -1.28
N MET A 504 9.94 3.76 -2.44
CA MET A 504 10.03 5.16 -2.86
C MET A 504 8.63 5.67 -3.21
N LEU A 505 8.23 6.78 -2.58
CA LEU A 505 6.96 7.45 -2.80
C LEU A 505 7.06 8.53 -3.87
N SER A 506 8.16 9.28 -3.84
CA SER A 506 8.47 10.32 -4.81
C SER A 506 9.95 10.62 -4.82
N TRP A 507 10.40 11.31 -5.85
CA TRP A 507 11.69 11.96 -5.85
C TRP A 507 11.61 13.28 -6.62
N GLN A 508 12.52 14.19 -6.30
CA GLN A 508 12.67 15.47 -6.96
C GLN A 508 14.14 15.84 -7.07
N GLN A 509 14.47 16.64 -8.07
CA GLN A 509 15.73 17.37 -8.09
C GLN A 509 15.66 18.49 -7.03
N VAL A 510 16.73 18.67 -6.26
CA VAL A 510 16.86 19.77 -5.30
C VAL A 510 17.92 20.78 -5.77
N PRO A 511 17.82 22.06 -5.38
CA PRO A 511 18.72 23.13 -5.83
C PRO A 511 20.21 22.86 -5.56
#